data_AF-A0A8I1WCC1-F1
#
_entry.id   AF-A0A8I1WCC1-F1
#
_cell.length_a   1.000
_cell.length_b   1.000
_cell.length_c   1.000
_cell.angle_alpha   90.00
_cell.angle_beta   90.00
_cell.angle_gamma   90.00
#
_symmetry.space_group_name_H-M   'P 1'
#
loop_
_entity.id
_entity.type
_entity.pdbx_description
1 polymer ?
#
loop_
_entity_poly.entity_id
_entity_poly.type
_entity_poly.pdbx_seq_one_letter_code
_entity_poly.pdbx_strand_id
1 'polypeptide(L)'
;MNAAYRVWDGEQMHYWDDEGLRLFIDGSKWMLYSARSGEMIFEITNCKNKNAALMWGTGFTCKGKETFREDIVKYGIKQHIGVICYDKNQAKYKVVPLEMYHANAGGGGWTGFTLSRSTPIEVIGDVYKNPELLEVSE
;
A
#
# COMPACT_ATOMS: atom_id res chain seq x y z
N MET A 1 -13.10 -7.88 12.00
CA MET A 1 -12.84 -6.65 11.23
C MET A 1 -12.11 -7.10 9.98
N ASN A 2 -12.76 -7.08 8.82
CA ASN A 2 -12.10 -7.46 7.56
C ASN A 2 -11.20 -6.30 7.17
N ALA A 3 -9.88 -6.46 7.29
CA ALA A 3 -8.95 -5.45 6.86
C ALA A 3 -8.94 -5.41 5.32
N ALA A 4 -9.18 -4.23 4.74
CA ALA A 4 -8.97 -4.01 3.33
C ALA A 4 -7.51 -4.34 2.98
N TYR A 5 -7.28 -4.94 1.83
CA TYR A 5 -5.94 -5.23 1.33
C TYR A 5 -5.86 -5.02 -0.17
N ARG A 6 -4.64 -4.90 -0.67
CA ARG A 6 -4.32 -5.01 -2.08
C ARG A 6 -3.03 -5.78 -2.26
N VAL A 7 -2.88 -6.42 -3.41
CA VAL A 7 -1.70 -7.21 -3.75
C VAL A 7 -1.17 -6.77 -5.10
N TRP A 8 0.10 -6.42 -5.13
CA TRP A 8 0.87 -6.31 -6.37
C TRP A 8 1.43 -7.70 -6.69
N ASP A 9 1.16 -8.22 -7.90
CA ASP A 9 1.66 -9.55 -8.31
C ASP A 9 3.00 -9.51 -9.07
N GLY A 10 3.48 -8.32 -9.43
CA GLY A 10 4.62 -8.10 -10.30
C GLY A 10 4.27 -7.37 -11.60
N GLU A 11 2.98 -7.38 -11.98
CA GLU A 11 2.48 -6.82 -13.25
C GLU A 11 1.26 -5.92 -13.04
N GLN A 12 0.35 -6.32 -12.15
CA GLN A 12 -0.89 -5.60 -11.87
C GLN A 12 -1.25 -5.59 -10.38
N MET A 13 -2.11 -4.62 -10.03
CA MET A 13 -2.64 -4.46 -8.68
C MET A 13 -4.01 -5.16 -8.58
N HIS A 14 -4.18 -5.98 -7.55
CA HIS A 14 -5.41 -6.69 -7.19
C HIS A 14 -5.96 -6.15 -5.88
N TYR A 15 -7.26 -5.87 -5.81
CA TYR A 15 -7.92 -5.34 -4.62
C TYR A 15 -8.80 -6.38 -3.94
N TRP A 16 -8.95 -6.25 -2.62
CA TRP A 16 -9.69 -7.22 -1.81
C TRP A 16 -11.17 -7.39 -2.19
N ASP A 17 -11.75 -6.39 -2.85
CA ASP A 17 -13.14 -6.34 -3.31
C ASP A 17 -13.31 -6.77 -4.79
N ASP A 18 -12.21 -7.15 -5.47
CA ASP A 18 -12.29 -7.76 -6.80
C ASP A 18 -12.96 -9.14 -6.72
N GLU A 19 -13.85 -9.41 -7.68
CA GLU A 19 -14.68 -10.62 -7.67
C GLU A 19 -13.84 -11.90 -7.73
N GLY A 20 -14.14 -12.83 -6.80
CA GLY A 20 -13.50 -14.14 -6.75
C GLY A 20 -12.09 -14.16 -6.18
N LEU A 21 -11.53 -13.03 -5.72
CA LEU A 21 -10.23 -13.02 -5.05
C LEU A 21 -10.32 -13.45 -3.60
N ARG A 22 -9.32 -14.20 -3.15
CA ARG A 22 -9.18 -14.65 -1.77
C ARG A 22 -7.71 -14.58 -1.35
N LEU A 23 -7.49 -14.12 -0.12
CA LEU A 23 -6.18 -14.05 0.51
C LEU A 23 -6.10 -15.10 1.63
N PHE A 24 -5.10 -15.97 1.55
CA PHE A 24 -4.72 -16.89 2.63
C PHE A 24 -3.50 -16.34 3.37
N ILE A 25 -3.52 -16.42 4.70
CA ILE A 25 -2.41 -16.00 5.56
C ILE A 25 -2.17 -17.08 6.61
N ASP A 26 -0.91 -17.51 6.72
CA ASP A 26 -0.41 -18.41 7.76
C ASP A 26 0.90 -17.86 8.33
N GLY A 27 0.82 -17.20 9.49
CA GLY A 27 1.94 -16.48 10.09
C GLY A 27 2.45 -15.38 9.15
N SER A 28 3.70 -15.51 8.69
CA SER A 28 4.33 -14.59 7.74
C SER A 28 4.11 -14.98 6.27
N LYS A 29 3.51 -16.15 6.01
CA LYS A 29 3.24 -16.62 4.65
C LYS A 29 1.88 -16.10 4.20
N TRP A 30 1.80 -15.71 2.94
CA TRP A 30 0.56 -15.28 2.33
C TRP A 30 0.48 -15.76 0.88
N MET A 31 -0.74 -15.94 0.40
CA MET A 31 -1.04 -16.38 -0.96
C MET A 31 -2.33 -15.74 -1.43
N LEU A 32 -2.32 -15.18 -2.64
CA LEU A 32 -3.50 -14.67 -3.31
C LEU A 32 -3.95 -15.67 -4.37
N TYR A 33 -5.23 -15.98 -4.40
CA TYR A 33 -5.81 -16.87 -5.39
C TYR A 33 -7.16 -16.37 -5.90
N SER A 34 -7.48 -16.71 -7.14
CA SER A 34 -8.79 -16.50 -7.75
C SER A 34 -9.60 -17.80 -7.67
N ALA A 35 -10.81 -17.72 -7.12
CA ALA A 35 -11.81 -18.76 -7.16
C ALA A 35 -12.92 -18.33 -8.12
N ARG A 36 -12.82 -18.74 -9.40
CA ARG A 36 -13.87 -18.52 -10.40
C ARG A 36 -14.90 -19.66 -10.31
N SER A 37 -16.15 -19.38 -10.69
CA SER A 37 -17.28 -20.31 -10.61
C SER A 37 -16.95 -21.70 -11.16
N GLY A 38 -17.00 -22.72 -10.31
CA GLY A 38 -16.74 -24.13 -10.66
C GLY A 38 -15.58 -24.84 -9.94
N GLU A 39 -15.18 -24.39 -8.75
CA GLU A 39 -14.13 -25.00 -7.87
C GLU A 39 -12.66 -24.78 -8.27
N MET A 40 -12.38 -24.22 -9.45
CA MET A 40 -11.00 -24.00 -9.88
C MET A 40 -10.36 -22.82 -9.13
N ILE A 41 -9.44 -23.15 -8.22
CA ILE A 41 -8.60 -22.21 -7.48
C ILE A 41 -7.30 -22.01 -8.28
N PHE A 42 -7.06 -20.79 -8.74
CA PHE A 42 -5.80 -20.41 -9.36
C PHE A 42 -4.97 -19.56 -8.41
N GLU A 43 -3.75 -19.99 -8.12
CA GLU A 43 -2.76 -19.13 -7.46
C GLU A 43 -2.40 -17.98 -8.39
N ILE A 44 -2.56 -16.75 -7.92
CA ILE A 44 -2.11 -15.55 -8.63
C ILE A 44 -0.66 -15.25 -8.26
N THR A 45 -0.40 -15.15 -6.96
CA THR A 45 0.95 -14.88 -6.44
C THR A 45 1.02 -15.25 -4.95
N ASN A 46 2.23 -15.30 -4.40
CA ASN A 46 2.44 -15.64 -3.00
C ASN A 46 3.72 -14.99 -2.46
N CYS A 47 3.96 -15.15 -1.16
CA CYS A 47 5.10 -14.56 -0.44
C CYS A 47 6.50 -14.98 -0.93
N LYS A 48 6.63 -15.97 -1.83
CA LYS A 48 7.89 -16.39 -2.47
C LYS A 48 8.17 -15.63 -3.76
N ASN A 49 7.18 -15.01 -4.39
CA ASN A 49 7.39 -14.15 -5.54
C ASN A 49 8.04 -12.85 -5.07
N LYS A 50 9.31 -12.65 -5.45
CA LYS A 50 10.12 -11.49 -5.02
C LYS A 50 9.59 -10.16 -5.55
N ASN A 51 8.82 -10.19 -6.64
CA ASN A 51 8.22 -9.01 -7.24
C ASN A 51 6.83 -8.71 -6.68
N ALA A 52 6.30 -9.57 -5.80
CA ALA A 52 4.96 -9.43 -5.27
C ALA A 52 4.94 -8.80 -3.87
N ALA A 53 3.90 -8.01 -3.60
CA ALA A 53 3.75 -7.31 -2.33
C ALA A 53 2.30 -7.31 -1.86
N LEU A 54 2.11 -7.67 -0.58
CA LEU A 54 0.84 -7.53 0.13
C LEU A 54 0.82 -6.22 0.92
N MET A 55 -0.18 -5.39 0.66
CA MET A 55 -0.37 -4.10 1.32
C MET A 55 -1.72 -4.05 2.02
N TRP A 56 -1.72 -3.53 3.24
CA TRP A 56 -2.93 -3.33 4.02
C TRP A 56 -3.53 -1.94 3.82
N GLY A 57 -4.86 -1.87 3.87
CA GLY A 57 -5.60 -0.62 3.98
C GLY A 57 -5.26 0.11 5.28
N THR A 58 -5.36 1.43 5.24
CA THR A 58 -4.95 2.28 6.36
C THR A 58 -6.08 2.55 7.35
N GLY A 59 -7.34 2.30 6.95
CA GLY A 59 -8.55 2.74 7.62
C GLY A 59 -8.88 4.21 7.39
N PHE A 60 -8.12 4.91 6.54
CA PHE A 60 -8.34 6.30 6.15
C PHE A 60 -8.75 6.38 4.68
N THR A 61 -9.68 7.30 4.40
CA THR A 61 -10.21 7.49 3.06
C THR A 61 -9.76 8.83 2.46
N CYS A 62 -9.37 8.82 1.19
CA CYS A 62 -9.15 10.01 0.38
C CYS A 62 -10.24 10.08 -0.70
N LYS A 63 -10.99 11.19 -0.76
CA LYS A 63 -12.13 11.37 -1.71
C LYS A 63 -13.11 10.17 -1.70
N GLY A 64 -13.37 9.60 -0.52
CA GLY A 64 -14.29 8.47 -0.33
C GLY A 64 -13.72 7.09 -0.67
N LYS A 65 -12.45 6.98 -1.08
CA LYS A 65 -11.78 5.71 -1.36
C LYS A 65 -10.78 5.36 -0.26
N GLU A 66 -10.70 4.09 0.11
CA GLU A 66 -9.69 3.55 1.04
C GLU A 66 -8.28 3.89 0.53
N THR A 67 -7.40 4.26 1.45
CA THR A 67 -5.97 4.43 1.17
C THR A 67 -5.21 3.23 1.68
N PHE A 68 -4.10 2.90 1.03
CA PHE A 68 -3.31 1.72 1.32
C PHE A 68 -1.88 2.10 1.67
N ARG A 69 -1.19 1.18 2.35
CA ARG A 69 0.26 1.25 2.47
C ARG A 69 0.87 1.37 1.06
N GLU A 70 1.92 2.18 0.94
CA GLU A 70 2.67 2.46 -0.30
C GLU A 70 1.90 3.28 -1.35
N ASP A 71 0.76 3.89 -0.97
CA ASP A 71 0.20 5.00 -1.75
C ASP A 71 1.13 6.22 -1.73
N ILE A 72 1.29 6.84 -2.89
CA ILE A 72 1.98 8.11 -3.07
C ILE A 72 0.91 9.21 -2.98
N VAL A 73 1.14 10.16 -2.09
CA VAL A 73 0.20 11.22 -1.78
C VAL A 73 0.84 12.60 -1.88
N LYS A 74 0.07 13.57 -2.34
CA LYS A 74 0.31 14.98 -2.04
C LYS A 74 -0.25 15.30 -0.67
N TYR A 75 0.49 16.03 0.15
CA TYR A 75 0.06 16.38 1.50
C TYR A 75 0.43 17.82 1.88
N GLY A 76 -0.38 18.39 2.77
CA GLY A 76 -0.19 19.74 3.30
C GLY A 76 -0.51 20.84 2.27
N ILE A 77 -0.43 22.09 2.71
CA ILE A 77 -0.79 23.27 1.91
C ILE A 77 0.19 23.45 0.73
N LYS A 78 1.45 23.10 0.93
CA LYS A 78 2.51 23.18 -0.08
C LYS A 78 2.50 22.01 -1.08
N GLN A 79 1.56 21.07 -0.95
CA GLN A 79 1.43 19.89 -1.80
C GLN A 79 2.74 19.08 -1.94
N HIS A 80 3.43 18.85 -0.82
CA HIS A 80 4.61 17.98 -0.81
C HIS A 80 4.22 16.55 -1.20
N ILE A 81 5.12 15.83 -1.86
CA ILE A 81 4.93 14.42 -2.21
C ILE A 81 5.51 13.55 -1.11
N GLY A 82 4.80 12.49 -0.75
CA GLY A 82 5.26 11.50 0.21
C GLY A 82 4.56 10.16 0.03
N VAL A 83 5.04 9.15 0.74
CA VAL A 83 4.53 7.78 0.68
C VAL A 83 3.86 7.41 2.00
N ILE A 84 2.72 6.73 1.94
CA ILE A 84 2.09 6.17 3.13
C ILE A 84 2.87 4.95 3.60
N CYS A 85 3.42 5.01 4.81
CA CYS A 85 4.15 3.92 5.43
C CYS A 85 3.54 3.55 6.79
N TYR A 86 3.68 2.29 7.18
CA TYR A 86 3.35 1.85 8.54
C TYR A 86 4.61 1.92 9.42
N ASP A 87 4.59 2.76 10.45
CA ASP A 87 5.63 2.81 11.46
C ASP A 87 5.35 1.78 12.55
N LYS A 88 6.15 0.71 12.56
CA LYS A 88 6.05 -0.39 13.54
C LYS A 88 6.39 0.06 14.97
N ASN A 89 7.26 1.07 15.14
CA ASN A 89 7.68 1.53 16.47
C ASN A 89 6.57 2.31 17.17
N GLN A 90 5.74 3.02 16.40
CA GLN A 90 4.64 3.81 16.92
C GLN A 90 3.25 3.26 16.54
N ALA A 91 3.21 2.07 15.94
CA ALA A 91 2.02 1.33 15.52
C ALA A 91 1.00 2.17 14.73
N LYS A 92 1.44 3.04 13.83
CA LYS A 92 0.56 3.97 13.09
C LYS A 92 0.99 4.18 11.64
N TYR A 93 0.03 4.57 10.80
CA TYR A 93 0.32 5.03 9.45
C TYR A 93 0.83 6.47 9.45
N LYS A 94 1.80 6.74 8.59
CA LYS A 94 2.42 8.05 8.41
C LYS A 94 2.59 8.36 6.92
N VAL A 95 2.57 9.64 6.59
CA VAL A 95 3.02 10.15 5.30
C VAL A 95 4.48 10.54 5.44
N VAL A 96 5.34 9.88 4.67
CA VAL A 96 6.80 10.00 4.76
C VAL A 96 7.30 10.77 3.54
N PRO A 97 8.05 11.88 3.70
CA PRO A 97 8.68 12.58 2.59
C PRO A 97 9.55 11.64 1.74
N LEU A 98 9.65 11.87 0.43
CA LEU A 98 10.38 10.99 -0.49
C LEU A 98 11.84 10.78 -0.08
N GLU A 99 12.53 11.83 0.35
CA GLU A 99 13.93 11.75 0.78
C GLU A 99 14.10 10.80 1.97
N MET A 100 13.16 10.86 2.90
CA MET A 100 13.15 10.01 4.10
C MET A 100 12.70 8.59 3.78
N TYR A 101 11.78 8.42 2.81
CA TYR A 101 11.36 7.11 2.33
C TYR A 101 12.56 6.35 1.73
N HIS A 102 13.37 7.02 0.90
CA HIS A 102 14.60 6.47 0.34
C HIS A 102 15.66 6.20 1.41
N ALA A 103 15.90 7.15 2.32
CA ALA A 103 16.86 6.98 3.41
C ALA A 103 16.54 5.81 4.34
N ASN A 104 15.26 5.45 4.47
CA ASN A 104 14.77 4.34 5.29
C ASN A 104 14.47 3.05 4.49
N ALA A 105 14.98 2.93 3.26
CA ALA A 105 14.78 1.77 2.39
C ALA A 105 13.31 1.35 2.24
N GLY A 106 12.43 2.33 2.04
CA GLY A 106 10.98 2.12 1.90
C GLY A 106 10.21 1.92 3.21
N GLY A 107 10.88 2.05 4.35
CA GLY A 107 10.27 2.07 5.67
C GLY A 107 9.85 3.47 6.10
N GLY A 108 8.86 3.57 7.00
CA GLY A 108 8.48 4.88 7.55
C GLY A 108 9.45 5.42 8.62
N GLY A 109 10.17 4.53 9.30
CA GLY A 109 11.07 4.89 10.40
C GLY A 109 10.39 5.77 11.47
N TRP A 110 11.18 6.59 12.19
CA TRP A 110 10.67 7.64 13.09
C TRP A 110 10.31 8.94 12.35
N THR A 111 10.30 8.91 11.01
CA THR A 111 10.10 10.08 10.16
C THR A 111 8.65 10.21 9.69
N GLY A 112 8.31 11.35 9.09
CA GLY A 112 6.99 11.60 8.50
C GLY A 112 5.92 12.08 9.48
N PHE A 113 4.77 12.44 8.91
CA PHE A 113 3.63 13.00 9.61
C PHE A 113 2.58 11.91 9.87
N THR A 114 1.98 11.92 11.07
CA THR A 114 0.93 10.94 11.40
C THR A 114 -0.27 11.13 10.49
N LEU A 115 -0.72 10.05 9.85
CA LEU A 115 -1.93 10.07 9.05
C LEU A 115 -3.14 10.16 9.99
N SER A 116 -3.96 11.18 9.80
CA SER A 116 -5.18 11.42 10.57
C SER A 116 -6.33 11.81 9.64
N ARG A 117 -7.57 11.74 10.13
CA ARG A 117 -8.76 12.14 9.35
C ARG A 117 -8.75 13.61 8.90
N SER A 118 -8.02 14.47 9.61
CA SER A 118 -7.88 15.89 9.27
C SER A 118 -6.67 16.18 8.39
N THR A 119 -5.83 15.18 8.08
CA THR A 119 -4.66 15.38 7.23
C THR A 119 -5.13 15.59 5.79
N PRO A 120 -4.92 16.78 5.19
CA PRO A 120 -5.28 16.99 3.80
C PRO A 120 -4.30 16.21 2.93
N ILE A 121 -4.76 15.09 2.37
CA ILE A 121 -4.02 14.27 1.44
C ILE A 121 -4.78 14.10 0.13
N GLU A 122 -4.02 13.93 -0.95
CA GLU A 122 -4.53 13.51 -2.25
C GLU A 122 -3.67 12.37 -2.76
N VAL A 123 -4.26 11.19 -2.99
CA VAL A 123 -3.57 10.06 -3.60
C VAL A 123 -3.33 10.36 -5.08
N ILE A 124 -2.07 10.28 -5.50
CA ILE A 124 -1.63 10.55 -6.88
C ILE A 124 -1.09 9.31 -7.60
N GLY A 125 -0.84 8.21 -6.87
CA GLY A 125 -0.33 6.96 -7.42
C GLY A 125 0.06 5.99 -6.31
N ASP A 126 0.78 4.94 -6.65
CA ASP A 126 1.44 4.06 -5.69
C ASP A 126 2.85 3.67 -6.17
N VAL A 127 3.67 3.20 -5.24
CA VAL A 127 5.08 2.86 -5.46
C VAL A 127 5.29 1.86 -6.60
N TYR A 128 4.31 1.01 -6.90
CA TYR A 128 4.45 -0.07 -7.87
C TYR A 128 4.00 0.33 -9.27
N LYS A 129 2.83 0.96 -9.39
CA LYS A 129 2.31 1.42 -10.69
C LYS A 129 2.93 2.73 -11.15
N ASN A 130 3.46 3.53 -10.22
CA ASN A 130 4.00 4.86 -10.50
C ASN A 130 5.39 5.07 -9.86
N PRO A 131 6.39 4.22 -10.18
CA PRO A 131 7.74 4.37 -9.61
C PRO A 131 8.39 5.71 -9.98
N GLU A 132 8.02 6.32 -11.11
CA GLU A 132 8.49 7.63 -11.55
C GLU A 132 8.17 8.76 -10.56
N LEU A 133 7.10 8.61 -9.77
CA LEU A 133 6.71 9.60 -8.76
C LEU A 133 7.59 9.57 -7.50
N LEU A 134 8.52 8.62 -7.41
CA LEU A 134 9.49 8.51 -6.31
C LEU A 134 10.80 9.21 -6.61
N GLU A 135 11.02 9.63 -7.86
CA GLU A 135 12.22 10.37 -8.24
C GLU A 135 12.21 11.75 -7.57
N VAL A 136 13.26 12.05 -6.81
CA VAL A 136 13.47 13.38 -6.23
C VAL A 136 14.07 14.23 -7.34
N SER A 137 13.35 15.26 -7.80
CA SER A 137 13.89 16.20 -8.78
C SER A 137 15.10 16.93 -8.19
N GLU A 138 16.22 16.94 -8.93
CA GLU A 138 17.45 17.69 -8.59
C GLU A 138 17.23 19.21 -8.46
#